data_AF-A0AAV7WW71-F1
#
_entry.id   AF-A0AAV7WW71-F1
#
_cell.length_a   1.000
_cell.length_b   1.000
_cell.length_c   1.000
_cell.angle_alpha   90.00
_cell.angle_beta   90.00
_cell.angle_gamma   90.00
#
_symmetry.space_group_name_H-M   'P 1'
#
loop_
_entity.id
_entity.type
_entity.pdbx_description
1 polymer ?
#
loop_
_entity_poly.entity_id
_entity_poly.type
_entity_poly.pdbx_seq_one_letter_code
_entity_poly.pdbx_strand_id
1 'polypeptide(L)'
;MLFVHFGIYLGDNRVAHLMPDILPAISRDKSRIQTVVTNKRLIMGVLAKVASIRVDTVENFSHGASIVINDMVRKLTVKPLSNEEMATRAEKLVGSIAYSLLWKNCEHFVTYCR
;
A
#
# COMPACT_ATOMS: atom_id res chain seq x y z
N MET A 1 -4.00 -7.16 -15.33
CA MET A 1 -3.97 -6.66 -13.94
C MET A 1 -2.64 -5.95 -13.72
N LEU A 2 -2.63 -4.63 -13.57
CA LEU A 2 -1.39 -3.84 -13.62
C LEU A 2 -0.60 -3.85 -12.29
N PHE A 3 -1.25 -4.14 -11.16
CA PHE A 3 -0.67 -4.27 -9.82
C PHE A 3 -1.69 -4.89 -8.83
N VAL A 4 -1.19 -5.53 -7.76
CA VAL A 4 -1.99 -5.97 -6.60
C VAL A 4 -1.76 -4.94 -5.48
N HIS A 5 -2.82 -4.56 -4.78
CA HIS A 5 -2.77 -3.60 -3.67
C HIS A 5 -3.40 -4.21 -2.42
N PHE A 6 -2.78 -3.97 -1.27
CA PHE A 6 -3.18 -4.57 0.00
C PHE A 6 -3.72 -3.51 0.97
N GLY A 7 -4.71 -3.90 1.76
CA GLY A 7 -5.28 -3.10 2.84
C GLY A 7 -5.83 -4.01 3.95
N ILE A 8 -6.14 -3.40 5.10
CA ILE A 8 -6.72 -4.05 6.28
C ILE A 8 -8.14 -3.53 6.44
N TYR A 9 -9.11 -4.45 6.42
CA TYR A 9 -10.50 -4.10 6.66
C TYR A 9 -10.69 -3.83 8.16
N LEU A 10 -11.21 -2.64 8.48
CA LEU A 10 -11.40 -2.17 9.86
C LEU A 10 -12.83 -2.37 10.37
N GLY A 11 -13.73 -2.91 9.54
CA GLY A 11 -15.17 -2.86 9.78
C GLY A 11 -15.80 -1.58 9.25
N ASP A 12 -17.13 -1.54 9.26
CA ASP A 12 -17.93 -0.34 8.91
C ASP A 12 -17.56 0.32 7.57
N ASN A 13 -17.32 -0.51 6.53
CA ASN A 13 -16.94 -0.04 5.20
C ASN A 13 -15.60 0.73 5.16
N ARG A 14 -14.70 0.53 6.14
CA ARG A 14 -13.40 1.21 6.22
C ARG A 14 -12.24 0.26 5.92
N VAL A 15 -11.25 0.75 5.18
CA VAL A 15 -10.01 0.03 4.85
C VAL A 15 -8.81 0.92 5.14
N ALA A 16 -7.88 0.45 5.97
CA ALA A 16 -6.56 1.07 6.12
C ALA A 16 -5.60 0.54 5.05
N HIS A 17 -4.90 1.42 4.35
CA HIS A 17 -3.92 1.03 3.32
C HIS A 17 -2.83 2.08 3.13
N LEU A 18 -1.67 1.60 2.67
CA LEU A 18 -0.52 2.42 2.37
C LEU A 18 -0.54 2.84 0.90
N MET A 19 -0.61 4.14 0.63
CA MET A 19 -0.54 4.71 -0.71
C MET A 19 0.74 5.51 -0.90
N PRO A 20 1.45 5.36 -2.02
CA PRO A 20 2.51 6.29 -2.37
C PRO A 20 1.93 7.68 -2.59
N ASP A 21 2.47 8.68 -1.90
CA ASP A 21 2.16 10.08 -2.13
C ASP A 21 2.97 10.51 -3.36
N ILE A 22 2.40 10.26 -4.54
CA ILE A 22 2.97 10.76 -5.79
C ILE A 22 2.77 12.27 -5.79
N LEU A 23 3.73 13.02 -5.24
CA LEU A 23 4.01 14.34 -5.79
C LEU A 23 4.43 14.05 -7.24
N PRO A 24 3.74 14.56 -8.27
CA PRO A 24 4.30 14.56 -9.60
C PRO A 24 5.53 15.46 -9.54
N ALA A 25 6.68 14.87 -9.20
CA ALA A 25 7.97 15.45 -9.47
C ALA A 25 8.10 15.45 -10.99
N ILE A 26 7.46 16.43 -11.63
CA ILE A 26 7.70 16.80 -13.01
C ILE A 26 9.13 17.35 -13.01
N SER A 27 10.11 16.45 -12.99
CA SER A 27 11.45 16.79 -13.42
C SER A 27 11.31 17.15 -14.90
N ARG A 28 11.78 18.34 -15.28
CA ARG A 28 11.62 18.91 -16.63
C ARG A 28 12.38 18.13 -17.72
N ASP A 29 13.11 17.08 -17.36
CA ASP A 29 13.94 16.31 -18.27
C ASP A 29 13.25 14.99 -18.67
N LYS A 30 12.32 15.10 -19.62
CA LYS A 30 11.55 13.98 -20.20
C LYS A 30 12.42 12.97 -20.96
N SER A 31 13.64 13.35 -21.33
CA SER A 31 14.53 12.53 -22.16
C SER A 31 15.20 11.43 -21.34
N ARG A 32 15.69 11.75 -20.13
CA ARG A 32 16.39 10.79 -19.24
C ARG A 32 15.45 9.79 -18.55
N ILE A 33 14.16 10.10 -18.46
CA ILE A 33 13.16 9.21 -17.83
C ILE A 33 12.82 8.02 -18.75
N GLN A 34 12.83 8.22 -20.07
CA GLN A 34 12.50 7.17 -21.03
C GLN A 34 13.64 6.16 -21.23
N THR A 35 14.89 6.61 -21.13
CA THR A 35 16.07 5.78 -21.44
C THR A 35 16.45 4.82 -20.32
N VAL A 36 16.03 5.08 -19.08
CA VAL A 36 16.56 4.34 -17.91
C VAL A 36 15.60 3.26 -17.39
N VAL A 37 14.28 3.31 -17.66
CA VAL A 37 13.35 2.35 -17.05
C VAL A 37 12.08 2.13 -17.86
N THR A 38 12.01 0.98 -18.53
CA THR A 38 10.81 0.45 -19.20
C THR A 38 9.78 -0.14 -18.23
N ASN A 39 10.09 -0.21 -16.93
CA ASN A 39 9.28 -0.90 -15.93
C ASN A 39 8.61 0.10 -14.99
N LYS A 40 7.29 0.30 -15.12
CA LYS A 40 6.48 1.23 -14.30
C LYS A 40 6.64 1.02 -12.78
N ARG A 41 7.02 -0.19 -12.34
CA ARG A 41 7.30 -0.54 -10.94
C ARG A 41 8.57 0.15 -10.40
N LEU A 42 9.59 0.33 -11.24
CA LEU A 42 10.79 1.09 -10.90
C LEU A 42 10.51 2.60 -10.91
N ILE A 43 9.65 3.08 -11.82
CA ILE A 43 9.24 4.50 -11.87
C ILE A 43 8.56 4.91 -10.55
N MET A 44 7.60 4.13 -10.06
CA MET A 44 6.91 4.43 -8.80
C MET A 44 7.83 4.42 -7.58
N GLY A 45 8.81 3.54 -7.54
CA GLY A 45 9.78 3.51 -6.45
C GLY A 45 10.84 4.58 -6.46
N VAL A 46 11.18 5.08 -7.64
CA VAL A 46 12.13 6.19 -7.81
C VAL A 46 11.43 7.53 -7.57
N LEU A 47 10.13 7.64 -7.89
CA LEU A 47 9.36 8.89 -7.78
C LEU A 47 8.70 9.10 -6.41
N ALA A 48 8.21 8.04 -5.76
CA ALA A 48 7.57 8.18 -4.45
C ALA A 48 8.62 8.14 -3.33
N LYS A 49 9.04 9.30 -2.83
CA LYS A 49 9.85 9.41 -1.59
C LYS A 49 8.99 9.33 -0.33
N VAL A 50 7.69 9.56 -0.46
CA VAL A 50 6.73 9.65 0.63
C VAL A 50 5.53 8.77 0.30
N ALA A 51 4.97 8.14 1.32
CA ALA A 51 3.70 7.45 1.28
C ALA A 51 2.90 7.85 2.51
N SER A 52 1.61 7.60 2.47
CA SER A 52 0.75 7.77 3.62
C SER A 52 -0.08 6.53 3.83
N ILE A 53 -0.25 6.17 5.09
CA ILE A 53 -1.27 5.21 5.49
C ILE A 53 -2.56 6.01 5.66
N ARG A 54 -3.59 5.60 4.94
CA ARG A 54 -4.89 6.26 4.84
C ARG A 54 -5.98 5.29 5.22
N VAL A 55 -7.12 5.84 5.64
CA VAL A 55 -8.37 5.09 5.82
C VAL A 55 -9.36 5.59 4.79
N ASP A 56 -9.75 4.71 3.89
CA ASP A 56 -10.70 5.00 2.81
C ASP A 56 -11.91 4.06 2.92
N THR A 57 -12.98 4.39 2.19
CA THR A 57 -14.10 3.46 2.01
C THR A 57 -13.65 2.26 1.18
N VAL A 58 -14.35 1.11 1.30
CA VAL A 58 -14.07 -0.07 0.45
C VAL A 58 -14.17 0.29 -1.05
N GLU A 59 -15.14 1.14 -1.40
CA GLU A 59 -15.32 1.63 -2.77
C GLU A 59 -14.11 2.43 -3.26
N ASN A 60 -13.68 3.43 -2.49
CA ASN A 60 -12.53 4.26 -2.83
C ASN A 60 -11.23 3.44 -2.88
N PHE A 61 -11.05 2.51 -1.95
CA PHE A 61 -9.90 1.59 -1.96
C PHE A 61 -9.88 0.73 -3.23
N SER A 62 -11.04 0.26 -3.70
CA SER A 62 -11.14 -0.65 -4.85
C SER A 62 -10.85 0.05 -6.18
N HIS A 63 -11.21 1.32 -6.31
CA HIS A 63 -11.24 2.05 -7.59
C HIS A 63 -11.87 1.23 -8.75
N GLY A 64 -12.93 0.45 -8.45
CA GLY A 64 -13.62 -0.41 -9.41
C GLY A 64 -12.90 -1.74 -9.72
N ALA A 65 -11.81 -2.06 -9.03
CA ALA A 65 -11.15 -3.36 -9.10
C ALA A 65 -11.86 -4.40 -8.21
N SER A 66 -11.74 -5.68 -8.57
CA SER A 66 -12.20 -6.77 -7.72
C SER A 66 -11.38 -6.85 -6.43
N ILE A 67 -12.07 -6.99 -5.29
CA ILE A 67 -11.45 -7.23 -3.99
C ILE A 67 -11.54 -8.72 -3.67
N VAL A 68 -10.44 -9.28 -3.17
CA VAL A 68 -10.39 -10.66 -2.67
C VAL A 68 -9.81 -10.68 -1.27
N ILE A 69 -10.33 -11.56 -0.41
CA ILE A 69 -9.74 -11.82 0.90
C ILE A 69 -8.46 -12.63 0.67
N ASN A 70 -7.35 -12.16 1.22
CA ASN A 70 -6.06 -12.84 1.04
C ASN A 70 -5.96 -14.09 1.93
N ASP A 71 -6.23 -15.26 1.36
CA ASP A 71 -6.13 -16.55 2.06
C ASP A 71 -4.70 -17.07 2.25
N MET A 72 -3.66 -16.41 1.71
CA MET A 72 -2.26 -16.74 2.05
C MET A 72 -2.00 -16.64 3.56
N VAL A 73 -2.87 -15.92 4.26
CA VAL A 73 -2.88 -15.77 5.71
C VAL A 73 -2.98 -17.11 6.45
N ARG A 74 -3.74 -18.08 5.91
CA ARG A 74 -3.94 -19.42 6.53
C ARG A 74 -2.72 -20.33 6.44
N LYS A 75 -1.75 -20.01 5.55
CA LYS A 75 -0.55 -20.83 5.32
C LYS A 75 0.65 -20.42 6.18
N LEU A 76 0.58 -19.28 6.88
CA LEU A 76 1.64 -18.84 7.79
C LEU A 76 1.51 -19.57 9.12
N THR A 77 2.63 -20.07 9.63
CA THR A 77 2.75 -20.78 10.92
C THR A 77 2.57 -19.87 12.14
N VAL A 78 2.62 -18.55 11.94
CA VAL A 78 2.45 -17.55 13.01
C VAL A 78 0.97 -17.24 13.20
N LYS A 79 0.50 -17.42 14.45
CA LYS A 79 -0.86 -17.06 14.84
C LYS A 79 -1.04 -15.53 14.68
N PRO A 80 -2.01 -15.06 13.88
CA PRO A 80 -2.27 -13.63 13.75
C PRO A 80 -2.68 -13.02 15.10
N LEU A 81 -2.41 -11.73 15.28
CA LEU A 81 -3.09 -10.91 16.29
C LEU A 81 -4.61 -11.00 16.12
N SER A 82 -5.36 -10.65 17.17
CA SER A 82 -6.82 -10.53 17.03
C SER A 82 -7.18 -9.44 16.02
N ASN A 83 -8.36 -9.57 15.40
CA ASN A 83 -8.83 -8.57 14.42
C ASN A 83 -8.86 -7.15 15.01
N GLU A 84 -9.20 -7.03 16.30
CA GLU A 84 -9.23 -5.76 17.03
C GLU A 84 -7.84 -5.16 17.21
N GLU A 85 -6.84 -5.99 17.58
CA GLU A 85 -5.45 -5.55 17.69
C GLU A 85 -4.88 -5.14 16.33
N MET A 86 -5.18 -5.90 15.27
CA MET A 86 -4.76 -5.57 13.91
C MET A 86 -5.35 -4.24 13.45
N ALA A 87 -6.65 -4.02 13.70
CA ALA A 87 -7.33 -2.77 13.36
C ALA A 87 -6.75 -1.59 14.15
N THR A 88 -6.58 -1.75 15.45
CA THR A 88 -5.98 -0.74 16.34
C THR A 88 -4.57 -0.35 15.88
N ARG A 89 -3.76 -1.35 15.48
CA ARG A 89 -2.40 -1.12 15.00
C ARG A 89 -2.39 -0.38 13.67
N ALA A 90 -3.27 -0.75 12.76
CA ALA A 90 -3.43 -0.08 11.47
C ALA A 90 -3.83 1.39 11.64
N GLU A 91 -4.81 1.67 12.51
CA GLU A 91 -5.28 3.02 12.82
C GLU A 91 -4.17 3.89 13.44
N LYS A 92 -3.35 3.33 14.34
CA LYS A 92 -2.21 4.04 14.95
C LYS A 92 -1.12 4.46 13.96
N LEU A 93 -1.04 3.80 12.80
CA LEU A 93 -0.04 4.07 11.78
C LEU A 93 -0.52 5.05 10.71
N VAL A 94 -1.79 5.50 10.77
CA VAL A 94 -2.33 6.50 9.85
C VAL A 94 -1.49 7.77 9.88
N GLY A 95 -1.12 8.26 8.70
CA GLY A 95 -0.22 9.39 8.54
C GLY A 95 0.92 9.13 7.56
N SER A 96 1.81 10.11 7.44
CA SER A 96 2.92 10.07 6.49
C SER A 96 4.04 9.16 6.96
N ILE A 97 4.57 8.36 6.03
CA ILE A 97 5.71 7.47 6.22
C ILE A 97 6.70 7.68 5.07
N ALA A 98 8.00 7.51 5.36
CA ALA A 98 8.99 7.45 4.28
C ALA A 98 8.70 6.20 3.42
N TYR A 99 8.60 6.32 2.10
CA TYR A 99 8.33 5.19 1.21
C TYR A 99 9.62 4.54 0.73
N SER A 100 9.62 3.22 0.58
CA SER A 100 10.68 2.46 -0.08
C SER A 100 10.08 1.20 -0.68
N LEU A 101 10.36 0.93 -1.96
CA LEU A 101 9.87 -0.27 -2.65
C LEU A 101 10.23 -1.57 -1.95
N LEU A 102 11.40 -1.60 -1.31
CA LEU A 102 11.99 -2.82 -0.77
C LEU A 102 11.44 -3.17 0.62
N TRP A 103 10.95 -2.18 1.38
CA TRP A 103 10.66 -2.37 2.81
C TRP A 103 9.39 -1.67 3.32
N LYS A 104 8.85 -0.68 2.60
CA LYS A 104 7.74 0.18 3.06
C LYS A 104 6.66 0.31 1.99
N ASN A 105 6.16 -0.83 1.53
CA ASN A 105 5.05 -0.94 0.59
C ASN A 105 3.79 -1.50 1.28
N CYS A 106 2.67 -1.58 0.56
CA CYS A 106 1.38 -2.03 1.12
C CYS A 106 1.40 -3.46 1.66
N GLU A 107 2.17 -4.37 1.06
CA GLU A 107 2.34 -5.75 1.52
C GLU A 107 3.06 -5.82 2.88
N HIS A 108 4.12 -5.02 3.06
CA HIS A 108 4.83 -4.92 4.34
C HIS A 108 3.96 -4.29 5.43
N PHE A 109 3.17 -3.27 5.08
CA PHE A 109 2.23 -2.64 6.02
C PHE A 109 1.22 -3.65 6.58
N VAL A 110 0.55 -4.43 5.71
CA VAL A 110 -0.43 -5.42 6.17
C VAL A 110 0.23 -6.55 6.96
N THR A 111 1.45 -6.94 6.58
CA THR A 111 2.22 -7.96 7.30
C THR A 111 2.66 -7.49 8.68
N TYR A 112 3.05 -6.22 8.83
CA TYR A 112 3.46 -5.63 10.11
C TYR A 112 2.29 -5.49 11.10
N CYS A 113 1.09 -5.17 10.61
CA CYS A 113 -0.07 -4.97 11.46
C CYS A 113 -0.72 -6.27 11.96
N ARG A 114 -0.42 -7.38 11.29
CA ARG A 114 -0.85 -8.72 11.67
C ARG A 114 -0.08 -9.28 12.86
#